data_AF-A0A7S2QX78-F1
#
_entry.id   AF-A0A7S2QX78-F1
#
_cell.length_a   1.000
_cell.length_b   1.000
_cell.length_c   1.000
_cell.angle_alpha   90.00
_cell.angle_beta   90.00
_cell.angle_gamma   90.00
#
_symmetry.space_group_name_H-M   'P 1'
#
loop_
_entity.id
_entity.type
_entity.pdbx_description
1 polymer ?
#
loop_
_entity_poly.entity_id
_entity_poly.type
_entity_poly.pdbx_seq_one_letter_code
_entity_poly.pdbx_strand_id
1 'polypeptide(L)'
;VLMSRVSSWETKHRCISGFFEAYPTPSAALDARAEDVFEIIKSLGLFPGRMRSIVEVTTKFLTYPGAFTVGLEPEHKLYGIGEFGNDSFHIFARNDISRTPGDKNLQSFVAWQRRRQQKPCVA
;
A
#
# COMPACT_ATOMS: atom_id res chain seq x y z
N VAL A 1 -4.70 0.90 0.47
CA VAL A 1 -5.59 0.92 1.66
C VAL A 1 -5.68 2.30 2.30
N LEU A 2 -4.63 2.80 2.97
CA LEU A 2 -4.68 4.13 3.62
C LEU A 2 -4.57 5.31 2.63
N MET A 3 -3.84 5.13 1.53
CA MET A 3 -3.66 6.14 0.48
C MET A 3 -4.82 6.22 -0.54
N SER A 4 -5.75 5.27 -0.49
CA SER A 4 -6.72 5.06 -1.57
C SER A 4 -7.91 6.01 -1.43
N ARG A 5 -8.24 6.74 -2.51
CA ARG A 5 -9.41 7.65 -2.63
C ARG A 5 -9.46 8.78 -1.59
N VAL A 6 -8.29 9.36 -1.27
CA VAL A 6 -8.18 10.54 -0.41
C VAL A 6 -7.30 11.59 -1.11
N SER A 7 -7.86 12.77 -1.38
CA SER A 7 -7.17 13.84 -2.11
C SER A 7 -6.23 14.64 -1.20
N SER A 8 -6.69 15.02 -0.01
CA SER A 8 -5.92 15.85 0.95
C SER A 8 -4.60 15.17 1.36
N TRP A 9 -3.48 15.83 1.06
CA TRP A 9 -2.16 15.40 1.50
C TRP A 9 -2.06 15.41 3.02
N GLU A 10 -2.49 16.49 3.67
CA GLU A 10 -2.39 16.66 5.12
C GLU A 10 -3.16 15.57 5.87
N THR A 11 -4.38 15.28 5.42
CA THR A 11 -5.21 14.22 6.00
C THR A 11 -4.54 12.85 5.86
N LYS A 12 -3.99 12.54 4.67
CA LYS A 12 -3.25 11.29 4.44
C LYS A 12 -2.02 11.21 5.33
N HIS A 13 -1.20 12.25 5.35
CA HIS A 13 0.04 12.28 6.10
C HIS A 13 -0.22 12.07 7.59
N ARG A 14 -1.14 12.84 8.19
CA ARG A 14 -1.50 12.70 9.60
C ARG A 14 -1.97 11.30 9.94
N CYS A 15 -2.92 10.74 9.18
CA CYS A 15 -3.48 9.42 9.49
C CYS A 15 -2.47 8.29 9.26
N ILE A 16 -1.63 8.38 8.23
CA ILE A 16 -0.64 7.34 7.93
C ILE A 16 0.48 7.37 8.97
N SER A 17 1.01 8.55 9.29
CA SER A 17 2.03 8.70 10.32
C SER A 17 1.51 8.23 11.67
N GLY A 18 0.32 8.67 12.10
CA GLY A 18 -0.27 8.24 13.37
C GLY A 18 -0.56 6.74 13.41
N PHE A 19 -0.97 6.14 12.30
CA PHE A 19 -1.19 4.68 12.22
C PHE A 19 0.12 3.90 12.41
N PHE A 20 1.20 4.28 11.73
CA PHE A 20 2.49 3.58 11.85
C PHE A 20 3.26 3.90 13.13
N GLU A 21 2.98 5.05 13.76
CA GLU A 21 3.50 5.38 15.09
C GLU A 21 2.85 4.51 16.18
N ALA A 22 1.53 4.34 16.13
CA ALA A 22 0.80 3.48 17.06
C ALA A 22 1.02 1.98 16.78
N TYR A 23 1.12 1.59 15.50
CA TYR A 23 1.19 0.20 15.05
C TYR A 23 2.37 -0.02 14.09
N PRO A 24 3.62 -0.03 14.61
CA PRO A 24 4.82 -0.08 13.77
C PRO A 24 5.03 -1.43 13.08
N THR A 25 4.36 -2.48 13.55
CA THR A 25 4.46 -3.83 12.98
C THR A 25 3.08 -4.35 12.58
N PRO A 26 3.00 -5.29 11.62
CA PRO A 26 1.74 -5.95 11.28
C PRO A 26 1.09 -6.62 12.49
N SER A 27 1.87 -7.27 13.37
CA SER A 27 1.34 -7.89 14.60
C SER A 27 0.71 -6.84 15.53
N ALA A 28 1.37 -5.70 15.74
CA ALA A 28 0.81 -4.61 16.55
C ALA A 28 -0.51 -4.08 15.96
N ALA A 29 -0.61 -3.99 14.64
CA ALA A 29 -1.84 -3.57 13.98
C ALA A 29 -2.97 -4.62 14.07
N LEU A 30 -2.63 -5.91 14.16
CA LEU A 30 -3.60 -7.00 14.30
C LEU A 30 -4.14 -7.12 15.74
N ASP A 31 -3.28 -6.86 16.73
CA ASP A 31 -3.61 -6.89 18.15
C ASP A 31 -4.34 -5.61 18.62
N ALA A 32 -4.40 -4.59 17.76
CA ALA A 32 -5.04 -3.31 18.04
C ALA A 32 -6.56 -3.42 18.24
N ARG A 33 -7.10 -2.62 19.16
CA ARG A 33 -8.56 -2.47 19.26
C ARG A 33 -9.10 -1.71 18.05
N ALA A 34 -10.21 -2.17 17.50
CA ALA A 34 -10.79 -1.59 16.29
C ALA A 34 -11.17 -0.11 16.49
N GLU A 35 -11.58 0.27 17.69
CA GLU A 35 -11.93 1.65 18.06
C GLU A 35 -10.71 2.58 18.00
N ASP A 36 -9.55 2.11 18.48
CA ASP A 36 -8.32 2.92 18.48
C ASP A 36 -7.81 3.13 17.05
N VAL A 37 -7.85 2.09 16.22
CA VAL A 37 -7.53 2.20 14.79
C VAL A 37 -8.49 3.16 14.10
N PHE A 38 -9.79 3.04 14.37
CA PHE A 38 -10.82 3.91 13.81
C PHE A 38 -10.56 5.37 14.15
N GLU A 39 -10.27 5.70 15.41
CA GLU A 39 -10.00 7.06 15.85
C GLU A 39 -8.84 7.72 15.09
N ILE A 40 -7.79 6.95 14.79
CA ILE A 40 -6.64 7.42 14.00
C ILE A 40 -7.03 7.69 12.54
N ILE A 41 -7.79 6.78 11.93
CA ILE A 41 -8.05 6.82 10.48
C ILE A 41 -9.39 7.45 10.10
N LYS A 42 -10.22 7.88 11.06
CA LYS A 42 -11.59 8.35 10.80
C LYS A 42 -11.67 9.49 9.79
N SER A 43 -10.65 10.34 9.70
CA SER A 43 -10.69 11.42 8.71
C SER A 43 -10.50 10.98 7.25
N LEU A 44 -10.16 9.71 7.01
CA LEU A 44 -10.00 9.16 5.65
C LEU A 44 -11.32 8.67 5.02
N GLY A 45 -12.40 8.45 5.78
CA GLY A 45 -13.68 7.90 5.27
C GLY A 45 -13.70 6.37 5.03
N LEU A 46 -14.70 5.87 4.30
CA LEU A 46 -14.77 4.47 3.78
C LEU A 46 -14.54 3.35 4.81
N PHE A 47 -14.93 3.53 6.07
CA PHE A 47 -14.45 2.71 7.18
C PHE A 47 -14.73 1.21 7.09
N PRO A 48 -15.95 0.75 6.73
CA PRO A 48 -16.20 -0.70 6.71
C PRO A 48 -15.24 -1.42 5.78
N GLY A 49 -15.03 -0.86 4.58
CA GLY A 49 -14.07 -1.40 3.62
C GLY A 49 -12.62 -1.20 4.05
N ARG A 50 -12.26 0.00 4.55
CA ARG A 50 -10.87 0.30 4.91
C ARG A 50 -10.39 -0.52 6.11
N MET A 51 -11.20 -0.63 7.16
CA MET A 51 -10.89 -1.43 8.34
C MET A 51 -10.72 -2.91 7.97
N ARG A 52 -11.65 -3.47 7.20
CA ARG A 52 -11.52 -4.85 6.68
C ARG A 52 -10.25 -5.03 5.87
N SER A 53 -9.92 -4.08 5.00
CA SER A 53 -8.71 -4.14 4.17
C SER A 53 -7.42 -4.13 5.02
N ILE A 54 -7.39 -3.36 6.11
CA ILE A 54 -6.24 -3.33 7.03
C ILE A 54 -6.06 -4.73 7.65
N VAL A 55 -7.13 -5.28 8.23
CA VAL A 55 -7.08 -6.61 8.87
C VAL A 55 -6.67 -7.69 7.86
N GLU A 56 -7.24 -7.65 6.65
CA GLU A 56 -6.97 -8.67 5.63
C GLU A 56 -5.53 -8.62 5.11
N VAL A 57 -5.01 -7.42 4.80
CA VAL A 57 -3.61 -7.26 4.37
C VAL A 57 -2.64 -7.66 5.48
N THR A 58 -2.90 -7.23 6.72
CA THR A 58 -2.06 -7.56 7.88
C THR A 58 -2.04 -9.06 8.15
N THR A 59 -3.22 -9.70 8.22
CA THR A 59 -3.34 -11.16 8.43
C THR A 59 -2.62 -11.92 7.33
N LYS A 60 -2.84 -11.54 6.07
CA LYS A 60 -2.21 -12.21 4.93
C LYS A 60 -0.70 -12.01 4.92
N PHE A 61 -0.19 -10.83 5.27
CA PHE A 61 1.24 -10.60 5.38
C PHE A 61 1.90 -11.51 6.42
N LEU A 62 1.27 -11.68 7.59
CA LEU A 62 1.80 -12.52 8.67
C LEU A 62 1.70 -14.03 8.39
N THR A 63 0.71 -14.46 7.61
CA THR A 63 0.42 -15.88 7.36
C THR A 63 0.89 -16.37 5.98
N TYR A 64 1.45 -15.48 5.16
CA TYR A 64 1.83 -15.84 3.78
C TYR A 64 2.95 -16.89 3.78
N PRO A 65 2.77 -18.03 3.09
CA PRO A 65 3.85 -18.99 2.96
C PRO A 65 4.94 -18.42 2.04
N GLY A 66 6.13 -18.17 2.60
CA GLY A 66 7.28 -17.69 1.86
C GLY A 66 7.26 -16.19 1.56
N ALA A 67 7.71 -15.81 0.36
CA ALA A 67 7.84 -14.40 -0.01
C ALA A 67 6.47 -13.78 -0.33
N PHE A 68 6.00 -12.88 0.53
CA PHE A 68 4.72 -12.19 0.39
C PHE A 68 4.52 -11.59 -1.00
N THR A 69 3.35 -11.81 -1.61
CA THR A 69 3.00 -11.17 -2.89
C THR A 69 1.52 -10.83 -2.93
N VAL A 70 1.16 -9.93 -3.85
CA VAL A 70 -0.23 -9.54 -4.13
C VAL A 70 -0.49 -9.64 -5.63
N GLY A 71 -1.74 -9.86 -5.99
CA GLY A 71 -2.18 -9.99 -7.37
C GLY A 71 -3.65 -9.67 -7.55
N LEU A 72 -4.09 -9.69 -8.81
CA LEU A 72 -5.49 -9.54 -9.17
C LEU A 72 -6.20 -10.89 -9.30
N GLU A 73 -5.44 -11.97 -9.50
CA GLU A 73 -5.93 -13.34 -9.54
C GLU A 73 -6.40 -13.82 -8.16
N PRO A 74 -7.41 -14.72 -8.09
CA PRO A 74 -8.03 -15.14 -6.83
C PRO A 74 -7.05 -15.61 -5.75
N GLU A 75 -5.96 -16.26 -6.12
CA GLU A 75 -4.96 -16.83 -5.20
C GLU A 75 -4.16 -15.75 -4.46
N HIS A 76 -3.93 -14.60 -5.11
CA HIS A 76 -3.14 -13.49 -4.58
C HIS A 76 -3.98 -12.24 -4.28
N LYS A 77 -5.30 -12.34 -4.47
CA LYS A 77 -6.22 -11.22 -4.29
C LYS A 77 -6.39 -10.92 -2.81
N LEU A 78 -6.17 -9.65 -2.47
CA LEU A 78 -6.47 -9.09 -1.15
C LEU A 78 -7.59 -8.07 -1.27
N TYR A 79 -8.55 -8.13 -0.36
CA TYR A 79 -9.59 -7.11 -0.23
C TYR A 79 -8.96 -5.73 0.01
N GLY A 80 -9.46 -4.72 -0.71
CA GLY A 80 -8.91 -3.36 -0.66
C GLY A 80 -7.64 -3.15 -1.48
N ILE A 81 -7.08 -4.18 -2.10
CA ILE A 81 -5.96 -4.08 -3.05
C ILE A 81 -6.50 -4.26 -4.48
N GLY A 82 -6.70 -3.13 -5.16
CA GLY A 82 -6.97 -3.08 -6.61
C GLY A 82 -5.70 -2.95 -7.44
N GLU A 83 -5.87 -2.67 -8.73
CA GLU A 83 -4.78 -2.47 -9.70
C GLU A 83 -3.71 -1.50 -9.19
N PHE A 84 -4.10 -0.32 -8.70
CA PHE A 84 -3.16 0.65 -8.12
C PHE A 84 -2.28 0.08 -7.00
N GLY A 85 -2.86 -0.72 -6.09
CA GLY A 85 -2.12 -1.31 -4.99
C GLY A 85 -1.20 -2.45 -5.45
N ASN A 86 -1.67 -3.26 -6.40
CA ASN A 86 -0.89 -4.30 -7.06
C ASN A 86 0.33 -3.70 -7.77
N ASP A 87 0.11 -2.70 -8.62
CA ASP A 87 1.19 -2.02 -9.34
C ASP A 87 2.18 -1.34 -8.40
N SER A 88 1.68 -0.64 -7.38
CA SER A 88 2.54 -0.02 -6.36
C SER A 88 3.41 -1.05 -5.66
N PHE A 89 2.86 -2.22 -5.30
CA PHE A 89 3.63 -3.28 -4.66
C PHE A 89 4.77 -3.77 -5.56
N HIS A 90 4.48 -4.11 -6.82
CA HIS A 90 5.51 -4.65 -7.70
C HIS A 90 6.56 -3.58 -8.09
N ILE A 91 6.14 -2.34 -8.33
CA ILE A 91 7.06 -1.24 -8.66
C ILE A 91 7.99 -0.92 -7.48
N PHE A 92 7.45 -0.74 -6.27
CA PHE A 92 8.23 -0.26 -5.14
C PHE A 92 8.83 -1.36 -4.27
N ALA A 93 8.10 -2.44 -4.00
CA ALA A 93 8.57 -3.52 -3.13
C ALA A 93 9.33 -4.62 -3.89
N ARG A 94 9.07 -4.80 -5.20
CA ARG A 94 9.77 -5.77 -6.05
C ARG A 94 10.73 -5.14 -7.07
N ASN A 95 10.80 -3.81 -7.12
CA ASN A 95 11.62 -3.07 -8.08
C ASN A 95 11.32 -3.45 -9.55
N ASP A 96 10.08 -3.83 -9.85
CA ASP A 96 9.64 -4.20 -11.19
C ASP A 96 9.28 -2.95 -12.00
N ILE A 97 10.32 -2.29 -12.51
CA ILE A 97 10.21 -1.10 -13.34
C ILE A 97 9.80 -1.42 -14.78
N SER A 98 9.59 -2.69 -15.14
CA SER A 98 9.15 -3.11 -16.48
C SER A 98 7.63 -2.95 -16.69
N ARG A 99 6.87 -2.79 -15.60
CA ARG A 99 5.42 -2.62 -15.62
C ARG A 99 4.93 -1.35 -16.30
N THR A 100 3.72 -1.43 -16.81
CA THR A 100 2.96 -0.30 -17.35
C THR A 100 1.72 -0.11 -16.49
N PRO A 101 1.83 0.65 -15.37
CA PRO A 101 0.74 0.78 -14.42
C PRO A 101 -0.42 1.60 -14.99
N GLY A 102 -1.65 1.36 -14.54
CA GLY A 102 -2.82 2.13 -14.97
C GLY A 102 -2.85 3.58 -14.43
N ASP A 103 -2.22 3.82 -13.28
CA ASP A 103 -2.19 5.13 -12.61
C ASP A 103 -1.14 6.08 -13.22
N LYS A 104 -1.55 7.33 -13.48
CA LYS A 104 -0.70 8.35 -14.13
C LYS A 104 0.54 8.74 -13.31
N ASN A 105 0.46 8.72 -11.98
CA ASN A 105 1.60 9.05 -11.14
C ASN A 105 2.61 7.89 -11.15
N LEU A 106 2.12 6.65 -11.08
CA LEU A 106 2.97 5.46 -11.23
C LEU A 106 3.63 5.41 -12.61
N GLN A 107 2.90 5.73 -13.69
CA GLN A 107 3.47 5.82 -15.04
C GLN A 107 4.60 6.86 -15.11
N SER A 108 4.37 8.05 -14.54
CA SER A 108 5.35 9.13 -14.48
C SER A 108 6.60 8.70 -13.72
N PHE A 109 6.43 8.02 -12.58
CA PHE A 109 7.53 7.48 -11.78
C PHE A 109 8.34 6.42 -12.55
N VAL A 110 7.69 5.43 -13.15
CA VAL A 110 8.36 4.38 -13.93
C VAL A 110 9.12 4.96 -15.12
N ALA A 111 8.51 5.90 -15.86
CA ALA A 111 9.17 6.57 -16.98
C ALA A 111 10.38 7.40 -16.54
N TRP A 112 10.31 8.07 -15.38
CA TRP A 112 11.46 8.75 -14.79
C TRP A 112 12.56 7.77 -14.37
N GLN A 113 12.22 6.67 -13.70
CA GLN A 113 13.18 5.67 -13.21
C GLN A 113 13.93 5.00 -14.38
N ARG A 114 13.21 4.61 -15.44
CA ARG A 114 13.80 4.02 -16.66
C ARG A 114 14.83 4.95 -17.30
N ARG A 115 14.51 6.25 -17.43
CA ARG A 115 15.45 7.25 -17.98
C ARG A 115 16.71 7.41 -17.13
N ARG A 116 16.62 7.22 -15.82
CA ARG A 116 17.80 7.27 -14.94
C ARG A 116 18.68 6.03 -15.07
N GLN A 117 18.09 4.85 -15.17
CA GLN A 117 18.86 3.61 -15.35
C GLN A 117 19.54 3.53 -16.71
N GLN A 118 19.00 4.20 -17.74
CA GLN A 118 19.59 4.27 -19.07
C GLN A 118 20.76 5.26 -19.20
N LYS A 119 20.94 6.18 -18.24
CA LYS A 119 22.15 7.01 -18.20
C LYS A 119 23.27 6.17 -17.58
N PRO A 120 24.32 5.78 -18.34
CA PRO A 120 25.50 5.24 -17.71
C PRO A 120 26.03 6.31 -16.75
N CYS A 121 26.41 5.91 -15.55
CA CYS A 121 27.27 6.74 -14.73
C CYS A 121 28.53 6.99 -15.57
N VAL A 122 28.71 8.21 -16.06
CA VAL A 122 29.99 8.59 -16.67
C VAL A 122 30.97 8.65 -15.51
N ALA A 123 31.77 7.59 -15.38
CA ALA A 123 32.89 7.51 -14.46
C ALA A 123 34.03 8.42 -14.92
#